data_AF-A0A368KP01-F1
#
_entry.id   AF-A0A368KP01-F1
#
_cell.length_a   1.000
_cell.length_b   1.000
_cell.length_c   1.000
_cell.angle_alpha   90.00
_cell.angle_beta   90.00
_cell.angle_gamma   90.00
#
_symmetry.space_group_name_H-M   'P 1'
#
loop_
_entity.id
_entity.type
_entity.pdbx_description
1 polymer ?
#
loop_
_entity_poly.entity_id
_entity_poly.type
_entity_poly.pdbx_seq_one_letter_code
_entity_poly.pdbx_strand_id
1 'polypeptide(L)' 'MILANLAGAISRPAAEGILSLGFSAEQQARMSELAAKARSGELTELEREETHSFERISSLLGILQSKARITLKQATS' A
#
# COMPACT_ATOMS: atom_id res chain seq x y z
N MET A 1 6.82 -15.65 -6.51
CA MET A 1 6.28 -14.90 -5.35
C MET A 1 7.42 -14.10 -4.72
N ILE A 2 7.55 -12.81 -5.06
CA ILE A 2 8.71 -11.94 -4.73
C ILE A 2 8.78 -11.58 -3.22
N LEU A 3 7.73 -11.88 -2.45
CA LEU A 3 7.62 -11.53 -1.04
C LEU A 3 8.44 -12.41 -0.08
N ALA A 4 9.01 -13.53 -0.54
CA ALA A 4 9.77 -14.45 0.31
C ALA A 4 11.11 -13.85 0.78
N ASN A 5 11.68 -12.88 0.06
CA ASN A 5 12.99 -12.30 0.39
C ASN A 5 12.96 -11.19 1.45
N LEU A 6 11.78 -10.81 1.97
CA LEU A 6 11.68 -9.98 3.18
C LEU A 6 11.74 -10.82 4.47
N ALA A 7 12.19 -12.08 4.37
CA ALA A 7 12.50 -12.95 5.50
C ALA A 7 13.90 -12.69 6.08
N GLY A 8 14.76 -11.94 5.39
CA GLY A 8 15.89 -11.29 6.03
C GLY A 8 15.39 -10.21 6.98
N ALA A 9 15.99 -10.09 8.16
CA ALA A 9 15.60 -9.08 9.13
C ALA A 9 15.60 -7.69 8.47
N ILE A 10 14.42 -7.09 8.33
CA ILE A 10 14.31 -5.69 7.91
C ILE A 10 15.07 -4.88 8.97
N SER A 11 16.03 -4.06 8.55
CA SER A 11 16.72 -3.18 9.51
C SER A 11 15.74 -2.15 10.07
N ARG A 12 15.96 -1.63 11.28
CA ARG A 12 15.13 -0.56 11.85
C ARG A 12 14.95 0.63 10.88
N PRO A 13 16.02 1.17 10.25
CA PRO A 13 15.87 2.25 9.27
C PRO A 13 15.02 1.86 8.05
N ALA A 14 15.14 0.62 7.56
CA ALA A 14 14.31 0.15 6.46
C ALA A 14 12.84 0.00 6.87
N ALA A 15 12.55 -0.44 8.10
CA ALA A 15 11.20 -0.55 8.62
C ALA A 15 10.56 0.85 8.78
N GLU A 16 11.31 1.84 9.28
CA GLU A 16 10.86 3.23 9.37
C GLU A 16 10.58 3.83 7.98
N GLY A 17 11.48 3.60 7.01
CA GLY A 17 11.27 4.00 5.62
C GLY A 17 10.03 3.38 5.00
N ILE A 18 9.80 2.07 5.18
CA ILE A 18 8.59 1.39 4.71
C ILE A 18 7.32 2.00 5.32
N LEU A 19 7.34 2.39 6.60
CA LEU A 19 6.19 3.02 7.26
C LEU A 19 5.90 4.44 6.75
N SER A 20 6.90 5.12 6.20
CA SER A 20 6.70 6.43 5.55
C SER A 20 6.10 6.34 4.14
N LEU A 21 6.13 5.16 3.51
CA LEU A 21 5.52 4.98 2.20
C LEU A 21 4.00 5.09 2.27
N GLY A 22 3.43 5.83 1.33
CA GLY A 22 2.00 6.06 1.21
C GLY A 22 1.66 6.72 -0.12
N PHE A 23 0.37 6.87 -0.38
CA PHE A 23 -0.11 7.59 -1.55
C PHE A 23 0.03 9.10 -1.37
N SER A 24 0.37 9.82 -2.44
CA SER A 24 0.37 11.28 -2.41
C SER A 24 -1.06 11.83 -2.21
N ALA A 25 -1.18 13.12 -1.85
CA ALA A 25 -2.49 13.75 -1.71
C ALA A 25 -3.30 13.71 -3.02
N GLU A 26 -2.63 13.90 -4.16
CA GLU A 26 -3.22 13.78 -5.49
C GLU A 26 -3.75 12.36 -5.76
N GLN A 27 -2.96 11.34 -5.43
CA GLN A 27 -3.38 9.94 -5.57
C GLN A 27 -4.56 9.60 -4.66
N GLN A 28 -4.57 10.12 -3.42
CA GLN A 28 -5.69 9.92 -2.50
C GLN A 28 -6.97 10.60 -2.99
N ALA A 29 -6.86 11.80 -3.57
CA ALA A 29 -7.99 12.48 -4.21
C ALA A 29 -8.51 11.65 -5.38
N ARG A 30 -7.62 11.16 -6.25
CA ARG A 30 -7.98 10.32 -7.38
C ARG A 30 -8.67 9.01 -6.95
N MET A 31 -8.14 8.32 -5.95
CA MET A 31 -8.76 7.12 -5.38
C MET A 31 -10.17 7.42 -4.83
N SER A 32 -10.37 8.59 -4.22
CA SER A 32 -11.67 9.01 -3.70
C SER A 32 -12.69 9.29 -4.82
N GLU A 33 -12.25 9.93 -5.91
CA GLU A 33 -13.07 10.14 -7.11
C GLU A 33 -13.48 8.82 -7.76
N LEU A 34 -12.53 7.91 -7.95
CA LEU A 34 -12.78 6.58 -8.52
C LEU A 34 -13.78 5.80 -7.66
N ALA A 35 -13.63 5.87 -6.33
CA ALA A 35 -14.58 5.23 -5.41
C ALA A 35 -15.98 5.86 -5.48
N ALA A 36 -16.08 7.18 -5.71
CA ALA A 36 -17.37 7.85 -5.91
C ALA A 36 -18.03 7.39 -7.21
N LYS A 37 -17.29 7.36 -8.32
CA LYS A 37 -17.74 6.84 -9.62
C LYS A 37 -18.13 5.37 -9.57
N ALA A 38 -17.41 4.57 -8.78
CA ALA A 38 -17.73 3.16 -8.57
C ALA A 38 -19.12 2.99 -7.94
N ARG A 39 -19.43 3.81 -6.93
CA ARG A 39 -20.74 3.80 -6.25
C ARG A 39 -21.88 4.30 -7.12
N SER A 40 -21.63 5.24 -8.03
CA SER A 40 -22.62 5.73 -8.99
C SER A 40 -22.78 4.81 -10.22
N GLY A 41 -21.91 3.81 -10.38
CA GLY A 41 -21.91 2.93 -11.56
C GLY A 41 -21.34 3.59 -12.82
N GLU A 42 -20.62 4.69 -12.68
CA GLU A 42 -20.11 5.53 -13.77
C GLU A 42 -18.64 5.24 -14.11
N LEU A 43 -18.04 4.20 -13.52
CA LEU A 43 -16.68 3.80 -13.84
C LEU A 43 -16.57 3.39 -15.31
N THR A 44 -15.64 4.01 -16.02
CA THR A 44 -15.18 3.52 -17.32
C THR A 44 -14.27 2.30 -17.14
N GLU A 45 -14.00 1.58 -18.24
CA GLU A 45 -13.10 0.42 -18.21
C GLU A 45 -11.67 0.81 -17.81
N LEU A 46 -11.19 1.94 -18.34
CA LEU A 46 -9.87 2.47 -17.99
C LEU A 46 -9.77 2.81 -16.50
N GLU A 47 -10.83 3.37 -15.92
CA GLU A 47 -10.88 3.72 -14.50
C GLU A 47 -11.02 2.48 -13.60
N ARG A 48 -11.62 1.38 -14.08
CA ARG A 48 -11.58 0.08 -13.40
C ARG A 48 -10.17 -0.45 -13.29
N GLU A 49 -9.40 -0.43 -14.38
CA GLU A 49 -7.99 -0.84 -14.38
C GLU A 49 -7.13 0.04 -13.46
N GLU A 50 -7.41 1.35 -13.43
CA GLU A 50 -6.77 2.28 -12.50
C GLU A 50 -7.10 1.93 -11.04
N THR A 51 -8.37 1.63 -10.74
CA THR A 51 -8.82 1.20 -9.41
C THR A 51 -8.11 -0.10 -8.99
N HIS A 52 -8.06 -1.10 -9.85
CA HIS A 52 -7.35 -2.36 -9.59
C HIS A 52 -5.85 -2.15 -9.34
N SER A 53 -5.24 -1.19 -10.05
CA SER A 53 -3.84 -0.82 -9.81
C SER A 53 -3.65 -0.24 -8.40
N PHE A 54 -4.52 0.68 -7.97
CA PHE A 54 -4.49 1.22 -6.61
C PHE A 54 -4.73 0.14 -5.54
N GLU A 55 -5.67 -0.79 -5.76
CA GLU A 55 -5.94 -1.90 -4.85
C GLU A 55 -4.72 -2.81 -4.66
N ARG A 56 -4.06 -3.18 -5.77
CA ARG A 56 -2.86 -4.02 -5.74
C ARG A 56 -1.71 -3.36 -5.00
N ILE A 57 -1.48 -2.06 -5.24
CA ILE A 57 -0.45 -1.29 -4.55
C ILE A 57 -0.79 -1.16 -3.06
N SER A 58 -2.05 -0.87 -2.72
CA SER A 58 -2.52 -0.75 -1.34
C SER A 58 -2.31 -2.04 -0.56
N SER A 59 -2.64 -3.19 -1.16
CA SER A 59 -2.44 -4.51 -0.57
C SER A 59 -0.96 -4.81 -0.32
N LEU A 60 -0.11 -4.56 -1.33
CA LEU A 60 1.33 -4.73 -1.19
C LEU A 60 1.91 -3.84 -0.08
N LEU A 61 1.53 -2.56 -0.08
CA LEU A 61 1.97 -1.61 0.94
C LEU A 61 1.54 -2.05 2.35
N GLY A 62 0.29 -2.52 2.50
CA GLY A 62 -0.22 -3.03 3.77
C GLY A 62 0.59 -4.21 4.31
N ILE A 63 1.00 -5.15 3.45
CA ILE A 63 1.85 -6.28 3.82
C ILE A 63 3.24 -5.79 4.28
N LEU A 64 3.86 -4.87 3.53
CA LEU A 64 5.17 -4.32 3.86
C LEU A 64 5.13 -3.56 5.19
N GLN A 65 4.15 -2.68 5.37
CA GLN A 65 3.97 -1.93 6.61
C GLN A 65 3.68 -2.85 7.80
N SER A 66 2.89 -3.92 7.62
CA SER A 66 2.65 -4.92 8.67
C SER A 66 3.93 -5.58 9.14
N LYS A 67 4.79 -6.02 8.21
CA LYS A 67 6.11 -6.59 8.53
C LYS A 67 7.02 -5.58 9.21
N ALA A 68 7.06 -4.34 8.73
CA ALA A 68 7.85 -3.26 9.34
C ALA A 68 7.42 -2.99 10.80
N ARG A 69 6.12 -2.96 11.10
CA ARG A 69 5.62 -2.82 12.49
C ARG A 69 6.06 -3.98 13.38
N ILE A 70 6.03 -5.22 12.87
CA ILE A 70 6.49 -6.40 13.63
C ILE A 70 7.98 -6.27 13.94
N THR A 71 8.80 -5.93 12.96
CA THR A 71 10.25 -5.71 13.14
C THR A 71 10.55 -4.65 14.20
N LEU A 72 9.88 -3.48 14.16
CA LEU A 72 10.13 -2.41 15.13
C LEU A 72 9.69 -2.79 16.55
N LYS A 73 8.62 -3.58 16.69
CA LYS A 73 8.20 -4.13 17.99
C LYS A 73 9.23 -5.10 18.55
N GLN A 74 9.78 -6.00 17.72
CA GLN A 74 10.79 -6.98 18.14
C GLN A 74 12.14 -6.33 18.46
N ALA A 75 12.53 -5.28 17.74
CA ALA A 75 13.80 -4.57 17.98
C ALA A 75 13.82 -3.70 19.25
N THR A 76 12.67 -3.53 19.92
CA THR A 76 12.53 -2.73 21.14
C THR A 76 12.38 -3.61 22.39
N SER A 77 12.28 -4.93 22.21
CA SER A 77 12.14 -5.93 23.28
C SER A 77 13.45 -6.65 23.57
#